data_AF-A0A967H1S3-F1
#
_entry.id   AF-A0A967H1S3-F1
#
_cell.length_a   1.000
_cell.length_b   1.000
_cell.length_c   1.000
_cell.angle_alpha   90.00
_cell.angle_beta   90.00
_cell.angle_gamma   90.00
#
_symmetry.space_group_name_H-M   'P 1'
#
loop_
_entity.id
_entity.type
_entity.pdbx_description
1 polymer ?
#
loop_
_entity_poly.entity_id
_entity_poly.type
_entity_poly.pdbx_seq_one_letter_code
_entity_poly.pdbx_strand_id
1 'polypeptide(L)'
;HEFFAECARKHRCNHVLLAHHADDHAETVLLNLLRGSASLKGMRFESVFTVHRRKLTLVRPLLAVRRSEIDAYLAERKLLYRDDAT
;
A
#
# COMPACT_ATOMS: atom_id res chain seq x y z
N HIS A 1 7.17 9.49 -2.91
CA HIS A 1 7.56 8.47 -3.93
C HIS A 1 9.06 8.43 -4.22
N GLU A 2 9.84 9.45 -3.84
CA GLU A 2 11.28 9.52 -4.11
C GLU A 2 12.07 8.38 -3.44
N PHE A 3 11.80 8.08 -2.17
CA PHE A 3 12.38 6.94 -1.46
C PHE A 3 12.19 5.61 -2.21
N PHE A 4 10.96 5.30 -2.64
CA PHE A 4 10.69 4.08 -3.40
C PHE A 4 11.38 4.08 -4.78
N ALA A 5 11.48 5.22 -5.44
CA ALA A 5 12.18 5.32 -6.72
C ALA A 5 13.69 5.11 -6.56
N GLU A 6 14.30 5.62 -5.49
CA GLU A 6 15.70 5.39 -5.18
C GLU A 6 15.98 3.92 -4.84
N CYS A 7 15.14 3.32 -3.99
CA CYS A 7 15.21 1.91 -3.66
C CYS A 7 15.08 1.04 -4.92
N ALA A 8 14.07 1.32 -5.77
CA ALA A 8 13.86 0.61 -7.02
C ALA A 8 15.06 0.72 -7.97
N ARG A 9 15.68 1.91 -8.05
CA ARG A 9 16.93 2.12 -8.81
C ARG A 9 18.08 1.28 -8.23
N LYS A 10 18.29 1.29 -6.92
CA LYS A 10 19.36 0.55 -6.22
C LYS A 10 19.22 -0.96 -6.44
N HIS A 11 18.00 -1.48 -6.36
CA HIS A 11 17.70 -2.91 -6.48
C HIS A 11 17.37 -3.34 -7.93
N ARG A 12 17.47 -2.43 -8.90
CA ARG A 12 17.19 -2.66 -10.33
C ARG A 12 15.80 -3.24 -10.59
N CYS A 13 14.81 -2.84 -9.80
CA CYS A 13 13.41 -3.17 -10.02
C CYS A 13 12.61 -1.93 -10.45
N ASN A 14 11.42 -2.19 -10.98
CA ASN A 14 10.47 -1.18 -11.45
C ASN A 14 9.08 -1.37 -10.83
N HIS A 15 8.92 -2.40 -9.99
CA HIS A 15 7.71 -2.70 -9.26
C HIS A 15 8.01 -2.70 -7.76
N VAL A 16 7.16 -2.05 -6.99
CA VAL A 16 7.20 -2.07 -5.52
C VAL A 16 5.84 -2.54 -5.03
N LEU A 17 5.84 -3.64 -4.30
CA LEU A 17 4.65 -4.19 -3.68
C LEU A 17 4.49 -3.55 -2.30
N LEU A 18 3.30 -3.02 -2.04
CA LEU A 18 2.92 -2.44 -0.77
C LEU A 18 1.88 -3.32 -0.10
N ALA A 19 2.00 -3.50 1.21
CA ALA A 19 1.11 -4.34 2.01
C ALA A 19 -0.19 -3.63 2.43
N HIS A 20 -0.67 -2.68 1.61
CA HIS A 20 -1.91 -1.98 1.91
C HIS A 20 -3.10 -2.94 1.88
N HIS A 21 -3.89 -2.93 2.95
CA HIS A 21 -5.04 -3.81 3.14
C HIS A 21 -6.38 -3.06 3.01
N ALA A 22 -7.48 -3.79 3.10
CA ALA A 22 -8.83 -3.25 2.94
C ALA A 22 -9.16 -2.15 3.95
N ASP A 23 -8.67 -2.28 5.19
CA ASP A 23 -8.89 -1.28 6.24
C ASP A 23 -8.17 0.05 5.93
N ASP A 24 -6.93 0.04 5.41
CA ASP A 24 -6.22 1.25 4.94
C ASP A 24 -6.99 1.93 3.79
N HIS A 25 -7.58 1.12 2.91
CA HIS A 25 -8.39 1.61 1.81
C HIS A 25 -9.64 2.32 2.33
N ALA A 26 -10.33 1.72 3.30
CA ALA A 26 -11.51 2.31 3.94
C ALA A 26 -11.15 3.61 4.67
N GLU A 27 -10.03 3.65 5.40
CA GLU A 27 -9.52 4.86 6.05
C GLU A 27 -9.27 5.96 5.02
N THR A 28 -8.61 5.63 3.91
CA THR A 28 -8.35 6.60 2.83
C THR A 28 -9.63 7.16 2.23
N VAL A 29 -10.64 6.31 1.98
CA VAL A 29 -11.95 6.75 1.49
C VAL A 29 -12.63 7.67 2.50
N LEU A 30 -12.63 7.30 3.78
CA LEU A 30 -13.23 8.10 4.85
C LEU A 30 -12.54 9.47 4.98
N LEU A 31 -11.21 9.51 4.99
CA LEU A 31 -10.44 10.76 5.02
C LEU A 31 -10.75 11.65 3.82
N ASN A 32 -10.89 11.08 2.63
CA ASN A 32 -11.26 11.83 1.43
C ASN A 32 -12.67 12.41 1.54
N LEU A 33 -13.63 11.66 2.08
CA LEU A 33 -15.00 12.15 2.33
C LEU A 33 -15.00 13.29 3.34
N LEU A 34 -14.28 13.15 4.45
CA LEU A 34 -14.15 14.18 5.49
C LEU A 34 -13.50 15.46 4.96
N ARG A 35 -12.63 15.36 3.95
CA ARG A 35 -12.00 16.51 3.27
C ARG A 35 -12.91 17.17 2.21
N GLY A 36 -14.17 16.76 2.11
CA GLY A 36 -15.15 17.35 1.18
C GLY A 36 -15.00 16.86 -0.26
N SER A 37 -14.27 15.77 -0.51
CA SER A 37 -14.25 15.13 -1.82
C SER A 37 -15.57 14.41 -2.07
N ALA A 38 -16.29 14.76 -3.14
CA ALA A 38 -17.52 14.07 -3.57
C ALA A 38 -17.28 12.66 -4.14
N SER A 39 -16.06 12.11 -3.98
CA SER A 39 -15.58 10.94 -4.68
C SER A 39 -15.14 9.86 -3.69
N LEU A 40 -15.76 8.67 -3.77
CA LEU A 40 -15.39 7.45 -3.05
C LEU A 40 -14.08 6.82 -3.55
N LYS A 41 -13.13 7.64 -4.03
CA LYS A 41 -11.84 7.15 -4.52
C LYS A 41 -10.97 6.80 -3.32
N GLY A 42 -10.75 5.51 -3.14
CA GLY A 42 -9.68 5.00 -2.28
C GLY A 42 -8.39 4.76 -3.07
N MET A 43 -7.53 3.92 -2.51
CA MET A 43 -6.29 3.50 -3.18
C MET A 43 -6.58 2.66 -4.42
N ARG A 44 -5.76 2.79 -5.47
CA ARG A 44 -5.82 1.91 -6.65
C ARG A 44 -4.97 0.66 -6.43
N PHE A 45 -5.40 -0.48 -6.96
CA PHE A 45 -4.60 -1.72 -6.97
C PHE A 45 -3.21 -1.50 -7.55
N GLU A 46 -3.15 -0.84 -8.71
CA GLU A 46 -1.91 -0.44 -9.36
C GLU A 46 -1.86 1.08 -9.53
N SER A 47 -0.68 1.67 -9.35
CA SER A 47 -0.43 3.08 -9.59
C SER A 47 0.95 3.27 -10.23
N VAL A 48 0.98 3.91 -11.40
CA VAL A 48 2.21 4.16 -12.14
C VAL A 48 2.63 5.61 -11.94
N PHE A 49 3.87 5.81 -11.53
CA PHE A 49 4.48 7.12 -11.33
C PHE A 49 5.71 7.26 -12.21
N THR A 50 6.01 8.48 -12.63
CA THR A 50 7.28 8.79 -13.28
C THR A 50 8.13 9.63 -12.33
N VAL A 51 9.28 9.11 -11.92
CA VAL A 51 10.24 9.79 -11.04
C VAL A 51 11.60 9.79 -11.73
N HIS A 52 12.22 10.95 -11.89
CA HIS A 52 13.48 11.14 -12.65
C HIS A 52 13.49 10.43 -14.01
N ARG A 53 12.42 10.61 -14.81
CA ARG A 53 12.24 9.98 -16.15
C ARG A 53 12.17 8.44 -16.13
N ARG A 54 12.03 7.80 -14.97
CA ARG A 54 11.83 6.36 -14.83
C ARG A 54 10.40 6.07 -14.38
N LYS A 55 9.79 5.05 -14.98
CA LYS A 55 8.48 4.53 -14.54
C LYS A 55 8.68 3.65 -13.31
N LEU A 56 7.87 3.89 -12.29
CA LEU A 56 7.76 3.10 -11.07
C LEU A 56 6.30 2.67 -10.91
N THR A 57 6.08 1.36 -10.82
CA THR A 57 4.77 0.78 -10.59
C THR A 57 4.64 0.39 -9.12
N LEU A 58 3.66 0.97 -8.42
CA LEU A 58 3.27 0.52 -7.09
C LEU A 58 2.08 -0.43 -7.22
N VAL A 59 2.20 -1.61 -6.63
CA VAL A 59 1.17 -2.65 -6.62
C VAL A 59 0.72 -2.89 -5.18
N ARG A 60 -0.58 -3.04 -4.96
CA ARG A 60 -1.20 -3.28 -3.63
C ARG A 60 -1.97 -4.60 -3.65
N PRO A 61 -1.29 -5.75 -3.56
CA PRO A 61 -1.94 -7.06 -3.72
C PRO A 61 -2.96 -7.36 -2.62
N LEU A 62 -2.77 -6.80 -1.42
CA LEU A 62 -3.59 -7.07 -0.25
C LEU A 62 -4.82 -6.17 -0.13
N LEU A 63 -5.12 -5.34 -1.12
CA LEU A 63 -6.15 -4.30 -0.99
C LEU A 63 -7.57 -4.85 -0.77
N ALA A 64 -7.80 -6.13 -1.11
CA ALA A 64 -9.06 -6.83 -0.86
C ALA A 64 -9.05 -7.70 0.42
N VAL A 65 -7.92 -7.75 1.13
CA VAL A 65 -7.71 -8.55 2.34
C VAL A 65 -7.90 -7.65 3.55
N ARG A 66 -8.65 -8.07 4.56
CA ARG A 66 -8.79 -7.32 5.82
C ARG A 66 -7.58 -7.50 6.73
N ARG A 67 -7.34 -6.52 7.59
CA ARG A 67 -6.33 -6.63 8.66
C ARG A 67 -6.54 -7.87 9.51
N SER A 68 -7.79 -8.18 9.86
CA SER A 68 -8.13 -9.38 10.63
C SER A 68 -7.74 -10.70 9.95
N GLU A 69 -7.79 -10.75 8.62
CA GLU A 69 -7.36 -11.94 7.85
C GLU A 69 -5.83 -12.08 7.85
N ILE A 70 -5.11 -10.95 7.80
CA ILE A 70 -3.66 -10.92 7.93
C ILE A 70 -3.25 -11.38 9.34
N ASP A 71 -3.90 -10.87 10.38
CA ASP A 71 -3.62 -11.25 11.77
C ASP A 71 -3.91 -12.74 12.02
N ALA A 72 -5.01 -13.27 11.48
CA ALA A 72 -5.32 -14.70 11.54
C ALA A 72 -4.24 -15.54 10.84
N TYR A 73 -3.79 -15.11 9.66
CA TYR A 73 -2.71 -15.79 8.92
C TYR A 73 -1.38 -15.78 9.70
N LEU A 74 -1.03 -14.65 10.31
CA LEU A 74 0.19 -14.53 11.14
C LEU A 74 0.14 -15.47 12.35
N ALA A 75 -1.01 -15.55 13.02
CA ALA A 75 -1.22 -16.43 14.17
C ALA A 75 -1.17 -17.92 13.78
N GLU A 76 -1.85 -18.31 12.71
CA GLU A 76 -1.86 -19.69 12.21
C GLU A 76 -0.44 -20.16 11.84
N ARG A 77 0.33 -19.28 11.19
CA ARG A 77 1.69 -19.58 10.71
C ARG A 77 2.78 -19.34 11.75
N LYS A 78 2.43 -18.81 12.93
CA LYS A 78 3.37 -18.42 14.01
C LYS A 78 4.48 -17.52 13.48
N LEU A 79 4.14 -16.56 12.62
CA LEU A 79 5.10 -15.63 12.05
C LEU A 79 5.35 -14.49 13.04
N LEU A 80 6.62 -14.23 13.32
CA LEU A 80 7.04 -13.07 14.09
C LEU A 80 6.89 -11.82 13.23
N TYR A 81 6.23 -10.80 13.78
CA TYR A 81 6.13 -9.49 13.18
C TYR A 81 6.40 -8.42 14.25
N ARG A 82 6.59 -7.18 13.80
CA ARG A 82 6.77 -6.02 14.66
C ARG A 82 5.80 -4.96 14.21
N ASP A 83 4.99 -4.44 15.12
CA ASP A 83 4.23 -3.22 14.87
C ASP A 83 5.19 -2.03 14.87
N ASP A 84 5.00 -1.09 13.94
CA ASP A 84 5.78 0.14 13.94
C ASP A 84 5.32 1.04 15.09
N ALA A 85 6.23 1.84 15.62
CA ALA A 85 5.88 2.79 16.68
C ALA A 85 4.98 3.89 16.11
N THR A 86 3.82 4.11 16.73
CA THR A 86 2.91 5.24 16.46
C THR A 86 3.50 6.58 16.87
#